data_AF-A0A955MDX2-F1
#
_entry.id   AF-A0A955MDX2-F1
#
_cell.length_a   1.000
_cell.length_b   1.000
_cell.length_c   1.000
_cell.angle_alpha   90.00
_cell.angle_beta   90.00
_cell.angle_gamma   90.00
#
_symmetry.space_group_name_H-M   'P 1'
#
loop_
_entity.id
_entity.type
_entity.pdbx_description
1 polymer ?
#
loop_
_entity_poly.entity_id
_entity_poly.type
_entity_poly.pdbx_seq_one_letter_code
_entity_poly.pdbx_strand_id
1 'polypeptide(L)'
;MAKLGVNIDHIATLRQARLEFDPDPIRAALICEKAGANSIVAHLREDRRHINDRDVKNLKKAIVRARFNLEMSLARDVVQVACRVRPDQATLVPERRQEVTTEGGLDVARSPKKIERVVKTLQDRDIEVSLFIDPVKK
;
A
#
# COMPACT_ATOMS: atom_id res chain seq x y z
N MET A 1 15.18 -15.42 -10.41
CA MET A 1 14.81 -14.31 -11.30
C MET A 1 14.27 -13.16 -10.45
N ALA A 2 14.49 -11.90 -10.84
CA ALA A 2 13.93 -10.75 -10.14
C ALA A 2 12.40 -10.71 -10.27
N LYS A 3 11.70 -10.16 -9.25
CA LYS A 3 10.26 -9.93 -9.26
C LYS A 3 9.96 -8.45 -9.47
N LEU A 4 8.87 -8.13 -10.16
CA LEU A 4 8.40 -6.77 -10.38
C LEU A 4 7.10 -6.49 -9.59
N GLY A 5 7.13 -5.44 -8.78
CA GLY A 5 5.95 -4.82 -8.20
C GLY A 5 5.61 -3.52 -8.94
N VAL A 6 4.38 -3.35 -9.40
CA VAL A 6 3.93 -2.14 -10.10
C VAL A 6 3.05 -1.30 -9.19
N ASN A 7 3.52 -0.12 -8.82
CA ASN A 7 2.70 0.85 -8.07
C ASN A 7 1.76 1.59 -9.03
N ILE A 8 0.47 1.62 -8.69
CA ILE A 8 -0.61 2.19 -9.52
C ILE A 8 -1.19 3.51 -8.96
N ASP A 9 -0.58 4.09 -7.93
CA ASP A 9 -1.09 5.28 -7.23
C ASP A 9 -1.33 6.45 -8.19
N HIS A 10 -0.43 6.66 -9.15
CA HIS A 10 -0.52 7.77 -10.08
C HIS A 10 -1.63 7.63 -11.13
N ILE A 11 -2.18 6.42 -11.33
CA ILE A 11 -3.43 6.25 -12.08
C ILE A 11 -4.57 6.88 -11.30
N ALA A 12 -4.65 6.59 -9.99
CA ALA A 12 -5.64 7.20 -9.11
C ALA A 12 -5.42 8.71 -8.96
N THR A 13 -4.17 9.20 -8.95
CA THR A 13 -3.89 10.64 -8.98
C THR A 13 -4.51 11.31 -10.21
N LEU A 14 -4.37 10.71 -11.40
CA LEU A 14 -4.95 11.26 -12.63
C LEU A 14 -6.48 11.28 -12.57
N ARG A 15 -7.10 10.22 -12.02
CA ARG A 15 -8.55 10.17 -11.74
C ARG A 15 -8.98 11.28 -10.79
N GLN A 16 -8.27 11.43 -9.66
CA GLN A 16 -8.59 12.42 -8.62
C GLN A 16 -8.44 13.86 -9.10
N ALA A 17 -7.59 14.12 -10.09
CA ALA A 17 -7.46 15.45 -10.69
C ALA A 17 -8.77 15.96 -11.33
N ARG A 18 -9.69 15.06 -11.70
CA ARG A 18 -11.00 15.39 -12.27
C ARG A 18 -12.18 14.89 -11.46
N LEU A 19 -11.95 14.15 -10.38
CA LEU A 19 -12.98 13.51 -9.55
C LEU A 19 -13.92 12.60 -10.37
N GLU A 20 -13.38 11.99 -11.43
CA GLU A 20 -14.10 11.11 -12.33
C GLU A 20 -13.89 9.64 -11.96
N PHE A 21 -14.50 8.73 -12.74
CA PHE A 21 -14.25 7.29 -12.59
C PHE A 21 -12.99 6.83 -13.32
N ASP A 22 -12.60 7.54 -14.38
CA ASP A 22 -11.47 7.17 -15.24
C ASP A 22 -10.26 8.10 -15.06
N PRO A 23 -9.03 7.57 -15.19
CA PRO A 23 -8.72 6.15 -15.37
C PRO A 23 -8.94 5.31 -14.10
N ASP A 24 -9.53 4.13 -14.25
CA ASP A 24 -9.76 3.20 -13.14
C ASP A 24 -8.48 2.45 -12.72
N PRO A 25 -8.00 2.58 -11.46
CA PRO A 25 -6.85 1.83 -10.94
C PRO A 25 -7.02 0.31 -11.02
N ILE A 26 -8.25 -0.22 -10.91
CA ILE A 26 -8.50 -1.66 -11.00
C ILE A 26 -8.19 -2.17 -12.40
N ARG A 27 -8.60 -1.41 -13.43
CA ARG A 27 -8.29 -1.75 -14.82
C ARG A 27 -6.78 -1.74 -15.07
N ALA A 28 -6.06 -0.75 -14.52
CA ALA A 28 -4.61 -0.70 -14.61
C ALA A 28 -3.95 -1.91 -13.94
N ALA A 29 -4.38 -2.30 -12.74
CA ALA A 29 -3.89 -3.47 -12.02
C ALA A 29 -4.01 -4.76 -12.84
N LEU A 30 -5.18 -4.98 -13.46
CA LEU A 30 -5.43 -6.16 -14.30
C LEU A 30 -4.56 -6.18 -15.58
N ILE A 31 -4.27 -5.01 -16.16
CA ILE A 31 -3.35 -4.90 -17.30
C ILE A 31 -1.93 -5.26 -16.85
N CYS A 32 -1.45 -4.69 -15.73
CA CYS A 32 -0.13 -4.97 -15.19
C CYS A 32 0.05 -6.46 -14.85
N GLU A 33 -0.95 -7.09 -14.22
CA GLU A 33 -0.93 -8.53 -13.92
C GLU A 33 -0.83 -9.37 -15.20
N LYS A 34 -1.64 -9.06 -16.23
CA LYS A 34 -1.58 -9.75 -17.53
C LYS A 34 -0.24 -9.55 -18.25
N ALA A 35 0.40 -8.41 -18.03
CA ALA A 35 1.72 -8.09 -18.58
C ALA A 35 2.89 -8.72 -17.80
N GLY A 36 2.61 -9.47 -16.72
CA GLY A 36 3.63 -10.22 -15.98
C GLY A 36 4.09 -9.59 -14.66
N ALA A 37 3.41 -8.57 -14.15
CA ALA A 37 3.69 -8.06 -12.81
C ALA A 37 3.50 -9.16 -11.75
N ASN A 38 4.46 -9.32 -10.85
CA ASN A 38 4.38 -10.29 -9.75
C ASN A 38 3.60 -9.73 -8.55
N SER A 39 3.56 -8.40 -8.42
CA SER A 39 2.78 -7.71 -7.42
C SER A 39 2.20 -6.42 -7.97
N ILE A 40 1.00 -6.08 -7.49
CA ILE A 40 0.42 -4.75 -7.63
C ILE A 40 0.56 -4.04 -6.29
N VAL A 41 1.09 -2.83 -6.33
CA VAL A 41 1.33 -1.99 -5.16
C VAL A 41 0.35 -0.82 -5.20
N ALA A 42 -0.29 -0.52 -4.07
CA ALA A 42 -1.11 0.69 -3.93
C ALA A 42 -0.92 1.25 -2.52
N HIS A 43 -0.84 2.57 -2.39
CA HIS A 43 -0.66 3.25 -1.11
C HIS A 43 -1.97 3.88 -0.64
N LEU A 44 -2.57 3.29 0.39
CA LEU A 44 -3.70 3.91 1.08
C LEU A 44 -3.21 4.92 2.11
N ARG A 45 -3.10 6.17 1.66
CA ARG A 45 -2.77 7.31 2.52
C ARG A 45 -3.85 7.60 3.55
N GLU A 46 -3.47 8.22 4.66
CA GLU A 46 -4.41 8.70 5.69
C GLU A 46 -5.41 9.71 5.14
N ASP A 47 -4.98 10.55 4.19
CA ASP A 47 -5.81 11.60 3.57
C ASP A 47 -6.58 11.13 2.33
N ARG A 48 -6.37 9.88 1.87
CA ARG A 48 -6.98 9.31 0.66
C ARG A 48 -6.79 10.20 -0.58
N ARG A 49 -5.61 10.84 -0.70
CA ARG A 49 -5.31 11.78 -1.78
C ARG A 49 -5.46 11.20 -3.19
N HIS A 50 -5.16 9.92 -3.37
CA HIS A 50 -5.25 9.21 -4.66
C HIS A 50 -6.04 7.91 -4.53
N ILE A 51 -5.40 6.86 -4.01
CA ILE A 51 -6.04 5.58 -3.73
C ILE A 51 -6.98 5.76 -2.52
N ASN A 52 -8.20 5.24 -2.63
CA ASN A 52 -9.20 5.29 -1.58
C ASN A 52 -9.62 3.88 -1.10
N ASP A 53 -10.40 3.82 -0.03
CA ASP A 53 -10.86 2.58 0.59
C ASP A 53 -11.64 1.66 -0.38
N ARG A 54 -12.39 2.23 -1.35
CA ARG A 54 -13.11 1.47 -2.38
C ARG A 54 -12.12 0.81 -3.33
N ASP A 55 -11.09 1.53 -3.76
CA ASP A 55 -10.04 1.01 -4.64
C ASP A 55 -9.38 -0.20 -3.99
N VAL A 56 -8.92 -0.06 -2.75
CA VAL A 56 -8.24 -1.13 -2.00
C VAL A 56 -9.10 -2.39 -1.88
N LYS A 57 -10.38 -2.23 -1.55
CA LYS A 57 -11.34 -3.36 -1.48
C LYS A 57 -11.51 -4.05 -2.83
N ASN A 58 -11.59 -3.28 -3.92
CA ASN A 58 -11.83 -3.83 -5.25
C ASN A 58 -10.56 -4.44 -5.85
N LEU A 59 -9.39 -3.85 -5.58
CA LEU A 59 -8.08 -4.39 -5.97
C LEU A 59 -7.88 -5.79 -5.39
N LYS A 60 -8.13 -5.98 -4.08
CA LYS A 60 -8.01 -7.31 -3.46
C LYS A 60 -8.92 -8.37 -4.10
N LYS A 61 -10.09 -7.97 -4.61
CA LYS A 61 -11.01 -8.88 -5.31
C LYS A 61 -10.59 -9.17 -6.75
N ALA A 62 -9.99 -8.18 -7.41
CA ALA A 62 -9.68 -8.24 -8.83
C ALA A 62 -8.33 -8.92 -9.11
N ILE A 63 -7.34 -8.73 -8.24
CA ILE A 63 -6.01 -9.32 -8.37
C ILE A 63 -6.08 -10.79 -7.94
N VAL A 64 -5.76 -11.72 -8.85
CA VAL A 64 -5.90 -13.17 -8.62
C VAL A 64 -4.57 -13.92 -8.78
N ARG A 65 -3.68 -13.46 -9.66
CA ARG A 65 -2.42 -14.13 -10.01
C ARG A 65 -1.21 -13.45 -9.37
N ALA A 66 -1.21 -12.12 -9.34
CA ALA A 66 -0.20 -11.31 -8.67
C ALA A 66 -0.50 -11.19 -7.16
N ARG A 67 0.49 -10.76 -6.38
CA ARG A 67 0.28 -10.39 -4.97
C ARG A 67 -0.21 -8.96 -4.85
N PHE A 68 -1.16 -8.70 -3.97
CA PHE A 68 -1.52 -7.34 -3.60
C PHE A 68 -0.70 -6.84 -2.42
N ASN A 69 0.14 -5.82 -2.66
CA ASN A 69 0.95 -5.15 -1.64
C ASN A 69 0.34 -3.78 -1.30
N LEU A 70 -0.17 -3.64 -0.09
CA LEU A 70 -0.74 -2.39 0.40
C LEU A 70 0.33 -1.58 1.13
N GLU A 71 0.74 -0.46 0.55
CA GLU A 71 1.53 0.54 1.27
C GLU A 71 0.60 1.34 2.21
N MET A 72 1.06 1.57 3.44
CA MET A 72 0.23 2.19 4.48
C MET A 72 1.06 2.77 5.63
N SER A 73 0.50 3.77 6.31
CA SER A 73 1.03 4.29 7.56
C SER A 73 0.66 3.41 8.77
N LEU A 74 1.15 3.81 9.95
CA LEU A 74 0.81 3.18 11.24
C LEU A 74 -0.52 3.71 11.83
N ALA A 75 -1.31 4.48 11.08
CA ALA A 75 -2.57 5.05 11.55
C ALA A 75 -3.63 3.98 11.78
N ARG A 76 -4.40 4.14 12.86
CA ARG A 76 -5.35 3.13 13.33
C ARG A 76 -6.43 2.80 12.30
N ASP A 77 -6.96 3.82 11.62
CA ASP A 77 -8.00 3.65 10.60
C ASP A 77 -7.46 2.94 9.36
N VAL A 78 -6.24 3.28 8.91
CA VAL A 78 -5.59 2.60 7.79
C VAL A 78 -5.28 1.13 8.13
N VAL A 79 -4.75 0.86 9.33
CA VAL A 79 -4.53 -0.51 9.83
C VAL A 79 -5.83 -1.31 9.88
N GLN A 80 -6.95 -0.70 10.29
CA GLN A 80 -8.25 -1.36 10.29
C GLN A 80 -8.73 -1.73 8.88
N VAL A 81 -8.47 -0.89 7.88
CA VAL A 81 -8.76 -1.20 6.47
C VAL A 81 -7.90 -2.39 6.02
N ALA A 82 -6.60 -2.36 6.27
CA ALA A 82 -5.69 -3.46 5.92
C ALA A 82 -6.12 -4.79 6.54
N CYS A 83 -6.45 -4.81 7.84
CA CYS A 83 -6.92 -6.02 8.54
C CYS A 83 -8.24 -6.56 8.02
N ARG A 84 -9.12 -5.69 7.49
CA ARG A 84 -10.40 -6.08 6.89
C ARG A 84 -10.23 -6.62 5.48
N VAL A 85 -9.38 -5.96 4.69
CA VAL A 85 -9.13 -6.31 3.28
C VAL A 85 -8.24 -7.52 3.16
N ARG A 86 -7.27 -7.69 4.08
CA ARG A 86 -6.27 -8.77 4.08
C ARG A 86 -5.47 -8.80 2.76
N PRO A 87 -4.69 -7.74 2.45
CA PRO A 87 -3.75 -7.78 1.33
C PRO A 87 -2.72 -8.91 1.56
N ASP A 88 -2.07 -9.35 0.49
CA ASP A 88 -1.06 -10.42 0.60
C ASP A 88 0.21 -9.92 1.28
N GLN A 89 0.48 -8.61 1.19
CA GLN A 89 1.54 -7.92 1.89
C GLN A 89 1.08 -6.52 2.33
N ALA A 90 1.57 -6.05 3.47
CA ALA A 90 1.49 -4.65 3.87
C ALA A 90 2.91 -4.10 4.02
N THR A 91 3.20 -3.00 3.31
CA THR A 91 4.48 -2.29 3.41
C THR A 91 4.28 -1.04 4.25
N LEU A 92 4.90 -1.01 5.44
CA LEU A 92 4.79 0.12 6.35
C LEU A 92 5.73 1.24 5.89
N VAL A 93 5.16 2.38 5.55
CA VAL A 93 5.86 3.57 5.07
C VAL A 93 5.70 4.71 6.08
N PRO A 94 6.68 5.62 6.22
CA PRO A 94 6.44 6.84 6.98
C PRO A 94 5.44 7.72 6.21
N GLU A 95 4.51 8.32 6.94
CA GLU A 95 3.57 9.27 6.36
C GLU A 95 3.49 10.50 7.27
N ARG A 96 3.73 11.69 6.72
CA ARG A 96 3.31 12.96 7.30
C ARG A 96 2.22 13.57 6.43
N ARG A 97 1.19 14.16 7.06
CA ARG A 97 0.04 14.78 6.35
C ARG A 97 0.43 15.80 5.27
N GLN A 98 1.59 16.45 5.42
CA GLN A 98 2.05 17.53 4.53
C GLN A 98 3.07 17.08 3.47
N GLU A 99 3.56 15.84 3.50
CA GLU A 99 4.55 15.37 2.53
C GLU A 99 3.92 15.14 1.15
N VAL A 100 4.62 15.59 0.10
CA VAL A 100 4.26 15.39 -1.31
C VAL A 100 4.68 13.99 -1.77
N THR A 101 5.82 13.50 -1.27
CA THR A 101 6.38 12.15 -1.47
C THR A 101 7.10 11.69 -0.20
N THR A 102 7.35 10.39 -0.05
CA THR A 102 8.12 9.84 1.08
C THR A 102 9.56 10.37 1.05
N GLU A 103 9.93 11.29 1.96
CA GLU A 103 11.25 11.95 1.93
C GLU A 103 12.36 11.11 2.62
N GLY A 104 12.01 10.00 3.27
CA GLY A 104 12.95 9.06 3.89
C GLY A 104 12.30 7.77 4.35
N GLY A 105 13.08 6.84 4.89
CA GLY A 105 12.60 5.58 5.42
C GLY A 105 11.88 5.70 6.77
N LEU A 106 11.09 4.69 7.11
CA LEU A 106 10.46 4.52 8.41
C LEU A 106 11.55 4.42 9.49
N ASP A 107 11.51 5.34 10.45
CA ASP A 107 12.43 5.29 11.60
C ASP A 107 11.97 4.26 12.63
N VAL A 108 12.42 3.02 12.46
CA VAL A 108 12.07 1.90 13.35
C VAL A 108 12.55 2.12 14.79
N ALA A 109 13.73 2.71 14.97
CA ALA A 109 14.34 2.92 16.28
C ALA A 109 13.58 3.96 17.13
N ARG A 110 12.93 4.93 16.49
CA ARG A 110 12.14 5.97 17.19
C ARG A 110 10.86 5.42 17.81
N SER A 111 10.27 4.36 17.27
CA SER A 111 8.97 3.84 17.75
C SER A 111 8.83 2.31 17.64
N PRO A 112 9.77 1.53 18.19
CA PRO A 112 9.83 0.08 18.00
C PRO A 112 8.57 -0.62 18.53
N LYS A 113 8.12 -0.26 19.74
CA LYS A 113 6.90 -0.84 20.35
C LYS A 113 5.63 -0.57 19.55
N LYS A 114 5.52 0.59 18.89
CA LYS A 114 4.34 0.92 18.07
C LYS A 114 4.34 0.08 16.80
N ILE A 115 5.49 0.00 16.14
CA ILE A 115 5.67 -0.80 14.93
C ILE A 115 5.41 -2.27 15.23
N GLU A 116 6.04 -2.83 16.27
CA GLU A 116 5.86 -4.23 16.69
C GLU A 116 4.39 -4.59 16.90
N ARG A 117 3.61 -3.72 17.55
CA ARG A 117 2.15 -3.94 17.73
C ARG A 117 1.41 -3.98 16.40
N VAL A 118 1.73 -3.07 15.47
CA VAL A 118 1.10 -3.03 14.14
C VAL A 118 1.50 -4.26 13.33
N VAL A 119 2.79 -4.62 13.32
CA VAL A 119 3.29 -5.83 12.67
C VAL A 119 2.54 -7.06 13.18
N LYS A 120 2.46 -7.23 14.51
CA LYS A 120 1.72 -8.35 15.11
C LYS A 120 0.24 -8.35 14.69
N THR A 121 -0.41 -7.20 14.74
CA THR A 121 -1.83 -7.06 14.34
C THR A 121 -2.07 -7.49 12.88
N LEU A 122 -1.13 -7.18 11.97
CA LEU A 122 -1.20 -7.57 10.57
C LEU A 122 -0.90 -9.06 10.37
N GLN A 123 0.13 -9.58 11.05
CA GLN A 123 0.52 -10.99 11.00
C GLN A 123 -0.56 -11.91 11.58
N ASP A 124 -1.27 -11.49 12.64
CA ASP A 124 -2.44 -12.18 13.19
C ASP A 124 -3.60 -12.31 12.16
N ARG A 125 -3.50 -11.62 11.02
CA ARG A 125 -4.44 -11.69 9.88
C ARG A 125 -3.83 -12.33 8.63
N ASP A 126 -2.70 -13.02 8.78
CA ASP A 126 -1.94 -13.67 7.69
C ASP A 126 -1.43 -12.68 6.63
N ILE A 127 -1.15 -11.43 7.02
CA ILE A 127 -0.60 -10.41 6.12
C ILE A 127 0.93 -10.40 6.27
N GLU A 128 1.67 -10.60 5.18
CA GLU A 128 3.13 -10.44 5.17
C GLU A 128 3.49 -8.96 5.40
N VAL A 129 4.47 -8.68 6.25
CA VAL A 129 4.84 -7.29 6.58
C VAL A 129 6.22 -6.97 6.03
N SER A 130 6.31 -5.85 5.32
CA SER A 130 7.57 -5.21 4.90
C SER A 130 7.69 -3.83 5.53
N LEU A 131 8.92 -3.38 5.78
CA LEU A 131 9.21 -2.05 6.32
C LEU A 131 10.01 -1.27 5.28
N PHE A 132 9.50 -0.11 4.86
CA PHE A 132 10.25 0.81 4.00
C PHE A 132 11.25 1.58 4.86
N ILE A 133 12.55 1.30 4.75
CA ILE A 133 13.60 1.88 5.59
C ILE A 133 14.75 2.41 4.74
N ASP A 134 15.52 3.34 5.30
CA ASP A 134 16.77 3.79 4.68
C ASP A 134 17.84 2.68 4.76
N PRO A 135 18.76 2.60 3.80
CA PRO A 135 19.84 1.60 3.78
C PRO A 135 20.98 1.97 4.74
N VAL A 136 20.63 2.36 5.97
CA VAL A 136 21.57 2.81 7.01
C VAL A 136 21.59 1.77 8.12
N LYS A 137 22.79 1.31 8.49
CA LYS A 137 22.97 0.50 9.71
C LYS A 137 22.74 1.42 10.92
N LYS A 138 21.77 1.06 11.75
CA LYS A 138 21.50 1.72 13.04
C LYS A 138 22.06 0.89 14.17
#